data_AF-A0A1G9DV65-F1
#
_entry.id   AF-A0A1G9DV65-F1
#
_cell.length_a   1.000
_cell.length_b   1.000
_cell.length_c   1.000
_cell.angle_alpha   90.00
_cell.angle_beta   90.00
_cell.angle_gamma   90.00
#
_symmetry.space_group_name_H-M   'P 1'
#
loop_
_entity.id
_entity.type
_entity.pdbx_description
1 polymer ?
#
loop_
_entity_poly.entity_id
_entity_poly.type
_entity_poly.pdbx_seq_one_letter_code
_entity_poly.pdbx_strand_id
1 'polypeptide(L)' 'MSMYQVMDEENHCIATFHHFQEAIVTAQDFTLWDEDHYYHVQELDMEVV' A
#
# COMPACT_ATOMS: atom_id res chain seq x y z
N MET A 1 4.07 14.89 -6.60
CA MET A 1 4.75 14.01 -5.63
C MET A 1 3.94 12.72 -5.63
N SER A 2 4.51 11.60 -6.06
CA SER A 2 3.82 10.30 -5.99
C SER A 2 3.68 9.88 -4.53
N MET A 3 2.48 9.45 -4.13
CA MET A 3 2.29 8.73 -2.88
C MET A 3 2.02 7.26 -3.18
N TYR A 4 2.33 6.39 -2.24
CA TYR A 4 2.09 4.96 -2.36
C TYR A 4 1.19 4.55 -1.20
N GLN A 5 0.12 3.84 -1.48
CA GLN A 5 -0.79 3.32 -0.47
C GLN A 5 -0.77 1.80 -0.46
N VAL A 6 -0.78 1.23 0.73
CA VAL A 6 -0.99 -0.20 0.95
C VAL A 6 -2.48 -0.42 1.13
N MET A 7 -3.03 -1.30 0.30
CA MET A 7 -4.45 -1.59 0.19
C MET A 7 -4.68 -3.08 0.48
N ASP A 8 -5.82 -3.41 1.09
CA ASP A 8 -6.29 -4.79 1.19
C ASP A 8 -7.02 -5.24 -0.11
N GLU A 9 -7.51 -6.47 -0.14
CA GLU A 9 -8.27 -7.02 -1.27
C GLU A 9 -9.62 -6.34 -1.52
N GLU A 10 -10.17 -5.66 -0.51
CA GLU A 10 -11.41 -4.90 -0.61
C GLU A 10 -11.17 -3.45 -1.08
N ASN A 11 -9.91 -3.06 -1.30
CA ASN A 11 -9.45 -1.70 -1.61
C ASN A 11 -9.63 -0.70 -0.46
N HIS A 12 -9.54 -1.15 0.79
CA HIS A 12 -9.37 -0.26 1.92
C HIS A 12 -7.92 0.15 2.08
N CYS A 13 -7.71 1.45 2.28
CA CYS A 13 -6.39 2.01 2.53
C CYS A 13 -5.96 1.71 3.97
N ILE A 14 -4.89 0.93 4.11
CA ILE A 14 -4.32 0.55 5.41
C ILE A 14 -3.24 1.54 5.84
N ALA A 15 -2.37 1.92 4.90
CA ALA A 15 -1.24 2.80 5.17
C ALA A 15 -0.83 3.58 3.92
N THR A 16 -0.24 4.76 4.11
CA THR A 16 0.29 5.61 3.03
C THR A 16 1.74 5.97 3.28
N PHE A 17 2.49 6.04 2.20
CA PHE A 17 3.94 6.23 2.19
C PHE A 17 4.35 7.18 1.08
N HIS A 18 5.44 7.91 1.32
CA HIS A 18 6.08 8.73 0.28
C HIS A 18 7.12 7.94 -0.52
N HIS A 19 7.52 6.77 -0.03
CA HIS A 19 8.53 5.92 -0.64
C HIS A 19 7.93 4.56 -1.00
N PHE A 20 8.05 4.18 -2.27
CA PHE A 20 7.57 2.90 -2.78
C PHE A 20 8.15 1.71 -2.02
N GLN A 21 9.42 1.80 -1.65
CA GLN A 21 10.10 0.71 -0.94
C GLN A 21 9.54 0.48 0.46
N GLU A 22 9.13 1.53 1.16
CA GLU A 22 8.48 1.42 2.48
C GLU A 22 7.09 0.78 2.34
N ALA A 23 6.34 1.17 1.30
CA ALA A 23 5.03 0.59 1.02
C ALA A 23 5.12 -0.91 0.69
N ILE A 24 6.09 -1.33 -0.13
CA ILE A 24 6.28 -2.75 -0.48
C ILE A 24 6.64 -3.58 0.75
N VAL A 25 7.62 -3.13 1.54
CA VAL A 25 8.05 -3.87 2.73
C VAL A 25 6.87 -4.04 3.68
N THR A 26 6.09 -2.98 3.88
CA THR A 26 4.90 -3.01 4.73
C THR A 26 3.82 -3.96 4.19
N ALA A 27 3.54 -3.94 2.89
CA ALA A 27 2.56 -4.84 2.29
C ALA A 27 2.98 -6.31 2.42
N GLN A 28 4.27 -6.60 2.25
CA GLN A 28 4.83 -7.94 2.43
C GLN A 28 4.73 -8.39 3.89
N ASP A 29 5.08 -7.52 4.84
CA ASP A 29 4.94 -7.80 6.25
C ASP A 29 3.49 -8.10 6.59
N PHE A 30 2.53 -7.27 6.18
CA PHE A 30 1.11 -7.54 6.46
C PHE A 30 0.63 -8.88 5.87
N THR A 31 1.06 -9.21 4.65
CA THR A 31 0.72 -10.50 4.03
C THR A 31 1.36 -11.70 4.76
N LEU A 32 2.50 -11.50 5.44
CA LEU A 32 3.13 -12.52 6.28
C LEU A 32 2.44 -12.69 7.63
N TRP A 33 1.92 -11.59 8.19
CA TRP A 33 1.25 -11.60 9.50
C TRP A 33 -0.21 -12.06 9.42
N ASP A 34 -0.85 -11.88 8.27
CA ASP A 34 -2.25 -12.23 8.03
C ASP A 34 -2.36 -13.07 6.75
N GLU A 35 -2.14 -14.38 6.89
CA GLU A 35 -2.08 -15.34 5.77
C GLU A 35 -3.41 -15.46 4.99
N ASP A 36 -4.53 -15.04 5.58
CA ASP A 36 -5.86 -15.07 4.97
C ASP A 36 -6.17 -13.81 4.14
N HIS A 37 -5.38 -12.74 4.30
CA HIS A 37 -5.58 -11.45 3.62
C HIS A 37 -4.41 -11.13 2.68
N TYR A 38 -4.70 -10.36 1.63
CA TYR A 38 -3.68 -9.99 0.65
C TYR A 38 -3.55 -8.48 0.54
N TYR A 39 -2.34 -7.99 0.78
CA TYR A 39 -2.03 -6.56 0.72
C TYR A 39 -1.22 -6.23 -0.52
N HIS A 40 -1.60 -5.15 -1.19
CA HIS A 40 -0.89 -4.66 -2.38
C HIS A 40 -0.64 -3.16 -2.33
N VAL A 41 0.40 -2.74 -3.04
CA VAL A 41 0.76 -1.32 -3.14
C VAL A 41 0.12 -0.72 -4.39
N GLN A 42 -0.52 0.43 -4.22
CA GLN A 42 -1.05 1.26 -5.30
C GLN A 42 -0.39 2.63 -5.28
N GLU A 43 0.01 3.14 -6.44
CA GLU A 43 0.49 4.51 -6.59
C GLU A 43 -0.70 5.47 -6.64
N LEU A 44 -0.69 6.47 -5.75
CA LEU A 44 -1.56 7.63 -5.80
C LEU A 44 -0.88 8.69 -6.65
N ASP A 45 -1.33 8.80 -7.90
CA ASP A 45 -1.08 9.98 -8.70
C ASP A 45 -1.95 11.12 -8.14
N MET A 46 -1.34 12.00 -7.33
CA MET A 46 -1.94 13.31 -7.09
C MET A 46 -1.84 14.12 -8.38
N GLU A 47 -2.86 14.03 -9.23
CA GLU A 47 -3.11 15.07 -10.24
C GLU A 47 -3.32 16.39 -9.49
N VAL A 48 -2.30 17.24 -9.53
CA VAL A 48 -2.43 18.63 -9.11
C VAL A 48 -3.24 19.32 -10.20
N VAL A 49 -4.56 19.46 -9.99
CA VAL A 49 -5.47 20.26 -10.82
C VAL A 49 -5.27 21.74 -10.53
#